data_AF-A0ABD1DWX7-F1
#
_entry.id   AF-A0ABD1DWX7-F1
#
_cell.length_a   1.000
_cell.length_b   1.000
_cell.length_c   1.000
_cell.angle_alpha   90.00
_cell.angle_beta   90.00
_cell.angle_gamma   90.00
#
_symmetry.space_group_name_H-M   'P 1'
#
loop_
_entity.id
_entity.type
_entity.pdbx_description
1 polymer ?
#
loop_
_entity_poly.entity_id
_entity_poly.type
_entity_poly.pdbx_seq_one_letter_code
_entity_poly.pdbx_strand_id
1 'polypeptide(L)'
;SVLDQIEFENSLKSNHELRKETEKRQAELLKAGKIDLDSEALKQTAQDLEDAYNDELSKFKPAPRLTEADRKGDLCSLERKLEETLVLLAEQKLGGKSYFLLPQGQLGAGETSLRQTAERVLREMVGDSLQVTFYGNAPVGFYKYKYPAAAKRDAVGAKVFFFRCVLKEGSPNVGEKSVKVQWLDQGELAKTLQEPYYRSVSQFLL
;
A
#
# COMPACT_ATOMS: atom_id res chain seq x y z
N SER A 1 -1.50 -26.82 -5.92
CA SER A 1 -2.71 -26.72 -5.07
C SER A 1 -3.74 -27.73 -5.57
N VAL A 2 -4.74 -28.11 -4.76
CA VAL A 2 -5.89 -28.92 -5.23
C VAL A 2 -6.65 -28.16 -6.33
N LEU A 3 -6.69 -26.83 -6.25
CA LEU A 3 -7.29 -25.96 -7.26
C LEU A 3 -6.60 -26.10 -8.63
N ASP A 4 -5.27 -26.04 -8.66
CA ASP A 4 -4.51 -26.15 -9.92
C ASP A 4 -4.70 -27.52 -10.61
N GLN A 5 -4.87 -28.58 -9.83
CA GLN A 5 -5.13 -29.93 -10.37
C GLN A 5 -6.51 -30.01 -11.02
N ILE A 6 -7.53 -29.48 -10.33
CA ILE A 6 -8.90 -29.41 -10.86
C ILE A 6 -8.94 -28.53 -12.12
N GLU A 7 -8.21 -27.42 -12.13
CA GLU A 7 -8.09 -26.53 -13.29
C GLU A 7 -7.44 -27.27 -14.46
N PHE A 8 -6.32 -27.95 -14.22
CA PHE A 8 -5.60 -28.71 -15.25
C PHE A 8 -6.47 -29.83 -15.86
N GLU A 9 -7.12 -30.64 -15.02
CA GLU A 9 -7.95 -31.77 -15.47
C GLU A 9 -9.18 -31.35 -16.28
N ASN A 10 -9.76 -30.19 -15.97
CA ASN A 10 -10.93 -29.67 -16.67
C ASN A 10 -10.57 -28.71 -17.82
N SER A 11 -9.29 -28.37 -17.99
CA SER A 11 -8.85 -27.47 -19.05
C SER A 11 -8.77 -28.17 -20.41
N LEU A 12 -9.05 -27.41 -21.47
CA LEU A 12 -8.72 -27.82 -22.83
C LEU A 12 -7.24 -27.53 -23.10
N LYS A 13 -6.65 -28.28 -24.04
CA LYS A 13 -5.27 -28.06 -24.48
C LYS A 13 -5.08 -26.62 -24.97
N SER A 14 -4.05 -25.98 -24.44
CA SER A 14 -3.58 -24.68 -24.87
C SER A 14 -2.88 -24.75 -26.23
N ASN A 15 -2.77 -23.61 -26.91
CA ASN A 15 -2.06 -23.51 -28.19
C ASN A 15 -0.59 -23.96 -28.09
N HIS A 16 0.05 -23.73 -26.93
CA HIS A 16 1.44 -24.16 -26.68
C HIS A 16 1.55 -25.69 -26.61
N GLU A 17 0.62 -26.36 -25.93
CA GLU A 17 0.61 -27.82 -25.84
C GLU A 17 0.30 -28.47 -27.19
N LEU A 18 -0.65 -27.91 -27.94
CA LEU A 18 -0.95 -28.37 -29.30
C LEU A 18 0.29 -28.24 -30.22
N ARG A 19 0.99 -27.10 -30.13
CA ARG A 19 2.23 -26.85 -30.87
C ARG A 19 3.32 -27.86 -30.52
N LYS A 20 3.52 -28.14 -29.22
CA LYS A 20 4.50 -29.13 -28.73
C LYS A 20 4.19 -30.53 -29.26
N GLU A 21 2.91 -30.92 -29.30
CA GLU A 21 2.49 -32.20 -29.89
C GLU A 21 2.73 -32.27 -31.40
N THR A 22 2.45 -31.19 -32.14
CA THR A 22 2.68 -31.17 -33.59
C THR A 22 4.17 -31.23 -33.91
N GLU A 23 5.01 -30.46 -33.21
CA GLU A 23 6.46 -30.46 -33.41
C GLU A 23 7.07 -31.82 -33.06
N LYS A 24 6.58 -32.49 -32.00
CA LYS A 24 7.01 -33.85 -31.65
C LYS A 24 6.67 -34.87 -32.73
N ARG A 25 5.43 -34.85 -33.27
CA ARG A 25 5.02 -35.75 -34.36
C ARG A 25 5.84 -35.50 -35.64
N GLN A 26 6.10 -34.24 -35.98
CA GLN A 26 6.96 -33.87 -37.10
C GLN A 26 8.39 -34.42 -36.90
N ALA A 27 8.98 -34.25 -35.72
CA ALA A 27 10.30 -34.78 -35.40
C ALA A 27 10.40 -36.31 -35.50
N GLU A 28 9.34 -37.05 -35.10
CA GLU A 28 9.27 -38.51 -35.26
C GLU A 28 9.20 -38.94 -36.72
N LEU A 29 8.39 -38.25 -37.54
CA LEU A 29 8.28 -38.52 -38.97
C LEU A 29 9.57 -38.19 -39.74
N LEU A 30 10.28 -37.14 -39.30
CA LEU A 30 11.60 -36.79 -39.83
C LEU A 30 12.64 -37.88 -39.52
N LYS A 31 12.67 -38.38 -38.27
CA LYS A 31 13.53 -39.52 -37.89
C LYS A 31 13.21 -40.79 -38.68
N ALA A 32 11.96 -40.98 -39.08
CA ALA A 32 11.52 -42.10 -39.92
C ALA A 32 11.78 -41.89 -41.43
N GLY A 33 12.39 -40.76 -41.85
CA GLY A 33 12.77 -40.47 -43.23
C GLY A 33 11.61 -40.19 -44.18
N LYS A 34 10.43 -39.80 -43.66
CA LYS A 34 9.21 -39.57 -44.46
C LYS A 34 8.97 -38.11 -44.87
N ILE A 35 9.81 -37.17 -44.41
CA ILE A 35 9.66 -35.72 -44.61
C ILE A 35 11.03 -35.12 -44.97
N ASP A 36 11.05 -34.16 -45.89
CA ASP A 36 12.25 -33.44 -46.32
C ASP A 36 12.51 -32.19 -45.46
N LEU A 37 13.77 -31.90 -45.14
CA LEU A 37 14.20 -30.98 -44.06
C LEU A 37 14.04 -29.47 -44.36
N ASP A 38 13.79 -29.09 -45.61
CA ASP A 38 14.18 -27.77 -46.13
C ASP A 38 13.31 -26.56 -45.72
N SER A 39 12.26 -26.71 -44.91
CA SER A 39 11.37 -25.59 -44.54
C SER A 39 11.15 -25.36 -43.04
N GLU A 40 11.44 -26.32 -42.16
CA GLU A 40 11.08 -26.22 -40.72
C GLU A 40 12.25 -26.03 -39.77
N ALA A 41 13.50 -26.21 -40.22
CA ALA A 41 14.69 -26.07 -39.37
C ALA A 41 15.02 -24.63 -38.91
N LEU A 42 14.33 -23.62 -39.45
CA LEU A 42 14.54 -22.19 -39.13
C LEU A 42 13.53 -21.62 -38.11
N LYS A 43 12.60 -22.44 -37.60
CA LYS A 43 11.59 -21.99 -36.62
C LYS A 43 12.06 -22.35 -35.21
N GLN A 44 12.08 -21.37 -34.31
CA GLN A 44 12.33 -21.60 -32.89
C GLN A 44 11.31 -22.61 -32.36
N THR A 45 11.74 -23.74 -31.79
CA THR A 45 10.82 -24.78 -31.31
C THR A 45 10.12 -24.34 -30.02
N ALA A 46 9.00 -24.99 -29.68
CA ALA A 46 8.34 -24.79 -28.40
C ALA A 46 9.28 -25.11 -27.22
N GLN A 47 10.21 -26.05 -27.40
CA GLN A 47 11.22 -26.39 -26.40
C GLN A 47 12.26 -25.26 -26.25
N ASP A 48 12.77 -24.71 -27.36
CA ASP A 48 13.72 -23.59 -27.32
C ASP A 48 13.11 -22.35 -26.65
N LEU A 49 11.79 -22.15 -26.76
CA LEU A 49 11.06 -21.09 -26.06
C LEU A 49 10.97 -21.35 -24.55
N GLU A 50 10.63 -22.58 -24.14
CA GLU A 50 10.61 -22.97 -22.72
C GLU A 50 11.99 -22.79 -22.07
N ASP A 51 13.05 -23.20 -22.77
CA ASP A 51 14.42 -23.06 -22.30
C ASP A 51 14.81 -21.57 -22.17
N ALA A 52 14.47 -20.73 -23.16
CA ALA A 52 14.68 -19.28 -23.08
C ALA A 52 13.93 -18.63 -21.90
N TYR A 53 12.69 -19.06 -21.62
CA TYR A 53 11.93 -18.55 -20.48
C TYR A 53 12.53 -18.97 -19.14
N ASN A 54 13.00 -20.22 -19.03
CA ASN A 54 13.69 -20.71 -17.84
C ASN A 54 15.00 -19.97 -17.62
N ASP A 55 15.74 -19.67 -18.68
CA ASP A 55 16.97 -18.89 -18.62
C ASP A 55 16.70 -17.47 -18.09
N GLU A 56 15.68 -16.78 -18.61
CA GLU A 56 15.31 -15.44 -18.11
C GLU A 56 14.80 -15.48 -16.67
N LEU A 57 14.00 -16.49 -16.31
CA LEU A 57 13.54 -16.68 -14.93
C LEU A 57 14.70 -16.92 -13.97
N SER A 58 15.74 -17.66 -14.38
CA SER A 58 16.92 -17.94 -13.55
C SER A 58 17.78 -16.70 -13.30
N LYS A 59 17.80 -15.77 -14.27
CA LYS A 59 18.52 -14.49 -14.16
C LYS A 59 17.76 -13.49 -13.30
N PHE A 60 16.43 -13.53 -13.32
CA PHE A 60 15.59 -12.61 -12.57
C PHE A 60 15.63 -12.90 -11.06
N LYS A 61 16.09 -11.92 -10.28
CA LYS A 61 16.04 -11.98 -8.82
C LYS A 61 14.91 -11.07 -8.32
N PRO A 62 13.84 -11.63 -7.73
CA PRO A 62 12.77 -10.81 -7.19
C PRO A 62 13.29 -9.97 -6.02
N ALA A 63 12.79 -8.74 -5.91
CA ALA A 63 13.08 -7.89 -4.76
C ALA A 63 12.55 -8.54 -3.47
N PRO A 64 13.28 -8.42 -2.35
CA PRO A 64 12.82 -8.96 -1.08
C PRO A 64 11.54 -8.24 -0.62
N ARG A 65 10.56 -8.99 -0.14
CA ARG A 65 9.33 -8.43 0.45
C ARG A 65 9.58 -7.70 1.77
N LEU A 66 10.60 -8.13 2.51
CA LEU A 66 11.04 -7.52 3.77
C LEU A 66 12.13 -6.48 3.49
N THR A 67 11.84 -5.23 3.81
CA THR A 67 12.77 -4.12 3.56
C THR A 67 13.76 -3.92 4.70
N GLU A 68 14.73 -3.03 4.52
CA GLU A 68 15.61 -2.63 5.62
C GLU A 68 14.87 -1.89 6.73
N ALA A 69 13.83 -1.12 6.39
CA ALA A 69 13.01 -0.39 7.34
C ALA A 69 12.27 -1.35 8.29
N ASP A 70 11.81 -2.50 7.76
CA ASP A 70 11.22 -3.56 8.58
C ASP A 70 12.23 -4.16 9.55
N ARG A 71 13.46 -4.40 9.10
CA ARG A 71 14.54 -4.96 9.95
C ARG A 71 14.99 -3.99 11.04
N LYS A 72 15.06 -2.70 10.71
CA LYS A 72 15.48 -1.63 11.63
C LYS A 72 14.33 -1.19 12.55
N GLY A 73 13.07 -1.52 12.22
CA GLY A 73 11.90 -1.04 12.94
C GLY A 73 11.71 0.47 12.81
N ASP A 74 12.07 1.04 11.67
CA ASP A 74 11.97 2.49 11.45
C ASP A 74 10.52 2.90 11.19
N LEU A 75 9.90 3.56 12.17
CA LEU A 75 8.50 4.01 12.10
C LEU A 75 8.32 5.26 11.22
N CYS A 76 9.39 5.94 10.84
CA CYS A 76 9.30 7.15 10.01
C CYS A 76 9.29 6.83 8.51
N SER A 77 9.74 5.63 8.11
CA SER A 77 9.82 5.24 6.71
C SER A 77 8.51 4.69 6.16
N LEU A 78 8.15 5.10 4.95
CA LEU A 78 7.08 4.54 4.12
C LEU A 78 7.43 3.18 3.52
N GLU A 79 8.72 2.84 3.46
CA GLU A 79 9.19 1.59 2.85
C GLU A 79 9.09 0.40 3.80
N ARG A 80 8.43 0.54 4.95
CA ARG A 80 8.19 -0.57 5.89
C ARG A 80 6.81 -1.18 5.64
N LYS A 81 6.63 -2.46 5.97
CA LYS A 81 5.35 -3.20 5.94
C LYS A 81 4.57 -2.96 4.64
N LEU A 82 5.20 -3.21 3.49
CA LEU A 82 4.62 -2.99 2.16
C LEU A 82 3.31 -3.76 1.90
N GLU A 83 3.03 -4.79 2.70
CA GLU A 83 1.80 -5.60 2.62
C GLU A 83 0.62 -4.96 3.38
N GLU A 84 0.89 -4.07 4.33
CA GLU A 84 -0.08 -3.53 5.27
C GLU A 84 -0.41 -2.07 4.96
N THR A 85 -1.60 -1.62 5.37
CA THR A 85 -1.95 -0.20 5.27
C THR A 85 -1.39 0.57 6.46
N LEU A 86 -0.52 1.55 6.17
CA LEU A 86 0.05 2.44 7.17
C LEU A 86 -0.76 3.72 7.33
N VAL A 87 -0.88 4.19 8.57
CA VAL A 87 -1.58 5.42 8.96
C VAL A 87 -0.58 6.40 9.57
N LEU A 88 -0.65 7.66 9.14
CA LEU A 88 0.20 8.73 9.64
C LEU A 88 -0.27 9.26 10.99
N LEU A 89 0.60 9.22 11.99
CA LEU A 89 0.48 9.97 13.24
C LEU A 89 1.52 11.10 13.29
N ALA A 90 1.13 12.23 13.87
CA ALA A 90 2.00 13.35 14.14
C ALA A 90 1.99 13.67 15.64
N GLU A 91 3.15 14.05 16.18
CA GLU A 91 3.28 14.51 17.56
C GLU A 91 2.60 15.88 17.73
N GLN A 92 1.62 15.94 18.63
CA GLN A 92 0.88 17.15 18.95
C GLN A 92 0.93 17.44 20.43
N LYS A 93 1.18 18.70 20.79
CA LYS A 93 1.20 19.15 22.18
C LYS A 93 -0.20 19.58 22.60
N LEU A 94 -0.79 18.83 23.54
CA LEU A 94 -2.10 19.15 24.14
C LEU A 94 -1.88 19.54 25.61
N GLY A 95 -2.08 20.81 25.92
CA GLY A 95 -1.76 21.38 27.22
C GLY A 95 -0.26 21.41 27.44
N GLY A 96 0.25 20.46 28.23
CA GLY A 96 1.69 20.30 28.53
C GLY A 96 2.28 18.93 28.18
N LYS A 97 1.49 18.04 27.57
CA LYS A 97 1.95 16.69 27.18
C LYS A 97 1.90 16.53 25.66
N SER A 98 2.91 15.87 25.11
CA SER A 98 2.92 15.43 23.72
C SER A 98 2.14 14.13 23.57
N TYR A 99 1.26 14.07 22.57
CA TYR A 99 0.55 12.86 22.18
C TYR A 99 0.72 12.64 20.68
N PHE A 100 0.87 11.38 20.27
CA PHE A 100 0.78 11.01 18.86
C PHE A 100 -0.70 10.88 18.49
N LEU A 101 -1.15 11.72 17.55
CA LEU A 101 -2.53 11.76 17.08
C LEU A 101 -2.54 11.93 15.57
N LEU A 102 -3.68 11.64 14.95
CA LEU A 102 -3.88 12.00 13.54
C LEU A 102 -3.73 13.52 13.40
N PRO A 103 -3.10 14.03 12.32
CA PRO A 103 -2.97 15.45 12.08
C PRO A 103 -4.32 16.16 12.18
N GLN A 104 -4.48 17.04 13.17
CA GLN A 104 -5.71 17.78 13.42
C GLN A 104 -5.38 19.24 13.75
N GLY A 105 -6.28 20.15 13.41
CA GLY A 105 -6.13 21.57 13.70
C GLY A 105 -7.48 22.24 13.82
N GLN A 106 -7.47 23.48 14.32
CA GLN A 106 -8.68 24.27 14.46
C GLN A 106 -9.14 24.80 13.09
N LEU A 107 -10.47 24.91 12.94
CA LEU A 107 -11.09 25.56 11.79
C LEU A 107 -10.71 27.04 11.79
N GLY A 108 -10.08 27.51 10.71
CA GLY A 108 -9.70 28.91 10.54
C GLY A 108 -10.91 29.80 10.27
N ALA A 109 -10.88 31.04 10.77
CA ALA A 109 -12.01 31.97 10.68
C ALA A 109 -12.41 32.38 9.23
N GLY A 110 -11.57 32.08 8.22
CA GLY A 110 -11.84 32.34 6.81
C GLY A 110 -12.01 31.09 5.94
N GLU A 111 -12.04 29.90 6.54
CA GLU A 111 -12.15 28.64 5.79
C GLU A 111 -13.61 28.29 5.50
N THR A 112 -13.90 27.95 4.25
CA THR A 112 -15.29 27.65 3.80
C THR A 112 -15.70 26.20 4.04
N SER A 113 -14.74 25.29 4.24
CA SER A 113 -15.03 23.86 4.41
C SER A 113 -14.05 23.18 5.36
N LEU A 114 -14.54 22.17 6.08
CA LEU A 114 -13.73 21.33 6.97
C LEU A 114 -12.62 20.57 6.23
N ARG A 115 -12.83 20.27 4.94
CA ARG A 115 -11.81 19.63 4.10
C ARG A 115 -10.63 20.56 3.85
N GLN A 116 -10.88 21.85 3.55
CA GLN A 116 -9.80 22.83 3.37
C GLN A 116 -8.93 22.93 4.64
N THR A 117 -9.56 22.88 5.82
CA THR A 117 -8.83 22.82 7.09
C THR A 117 -7.93 21.59 7.16
N ALA A 118 -8.42 20.40 6.80
CA ALA A 118 -7.62 19.17 6.80
C ALA A 118 -6.43 19.26 5.83
N GLU A 119 -6.64 19.82 4.63
CA GLU A 119 -5.57 20.05 3.65
C GLU A 119 -4.50 21.02 4.17
N ARG A 120 -4.91 22.13 4.79
CA ARG A 120 -3.99 23.09 5.39
C ARG A 120 -3.20 22.46 6.54
N VAL A 121 -3.89 21.80 7.47
CA VAL A 121 -3.27 21.18 8.65
C VAL A 121 -2.23 20.14 8.25
N LEU A 122 -2.51 19.34 7.22
CA LEU A 122 -1.56 18.37 6.70
C LEU A 122 -0.31 19.06 6.14
N ARG A 123 -0.47 20.13 5.34
CA ARG A 123 0.66 20.91 4.82
C ARG A 123 1.46 21.60 5.93
N GLU A 124 0.80 22.11 6.96
CA GLU A 124 1.46 22.78 8.10
C GLU A 124 2.29 21.80 8.95
N MET A 125 1.78 20.60 9.23
CA MET A 125 2.47 19.63 10.09
C MET A 125 3.55 18.85 9.35
N VAL A 126 3.27 18.43 8.12
CA VAL A 126 4.07 17.45 7.37
C VAL A 126 4.93 18.15 6.31
N GLY A 127 4.51 19.33 5.84
CA GLY A 127 5.13 20.09 4.77
C GLY A 127 4.47 19.87 3.41
N ASP A 128 4.73 20.79 2.48
CA ASP A 128 4.22 20.75 1.11
C ASP A 128 4.82 19.64 0.23
N SER A 129 5.80 18.90 0.75
CA SER A 129 6.43 17.79 0.04
C SER A 129 5.48 16.58 -0.09
N LEU A 130 4.53 16.42 0.83
CA LEU A 130 3.61 15.29 0.82
C LEU A 130 2.45 15.53 -0.16
N GLN A 131 2.41 14.76 -1.25
CA GLN A 131 1.29 14.84 -2.19
C GLN A 131 0.19 13.87 -1.78
N VAL A 132 -0.97 14.39 -1.40
CA VAL A 132 -2.13 13.58 -0.98
C VAL A 132 -3.33 13.79 -1.88
N THR A 133 -4.15 12.74 -2.00
CA THR A 133 -5.47 12.79 -2.68
C THR A 133 -6.56 12.51 -1.65
N PHE A 134 -7.48 13.45 -1.46
CA PHE A 134 -8.65 13.26 -0.62
C PHE A 134 -9.74 12.51 -1.39
N TYR A 135 -10.37 11.52 -0.76
CA TYR A 135 -11.42 10.71 -1.40
C TYR A 135 -12.74 11.47 -1.60
N GLY A 136 -13.01 12.52 -0.83
CA GLY A 136 -14.24 13.29 -0.92
C GLY A 136 -14.30 14.47 0.04
N ASN A 137 -15.41 15.21 -0.01
CA ASN A 137 -15.67 16.38 0.83
C ASN A 137 -16.41 16.07 2.14
N ALA A 138 -16.88 14.83 2.32
CA ALA A 138 -17.56 14.41 3.53
C ALA A 138 -16.57 13.79 4.54
N PRO A 139 -16.73 14.07 5.84
CA PRO A 139 -15.91 13.41 6.86
C PRO A 139 -16.28 11.93 6.95
N VAL A 140 -15.28 11.07 7.17
CA VAL A 140 -15.44 9.62 7.32
C VAL A 140 -15.81 9.21 8.73
N GLY A 141 -15.59 10.10 9.69
CA GLY A 141 -15.89 9.85 11.10
C GLY A 141 -15.74 11.11 11.92
N PHE A 142 -16.13 11.05 13.18
CA PHE A 142 -15.91 12.12 14.13
C PHE A 142 -15.59 11.57 15.52
N TYR A 143 -14.86 12.36 16.30
CA TYR A 143 -14.59 12.09 17.70
C TYR A 143 -14.93 13.31 18.54
N LYS A 144 -15.58 13.10 19.68
CA LYS A 144 -15.94 14.17 20.61
C LYS A 144 -15.30 13.90 21.97
N TYR A 145 -14.71 14.92 22.57
CA TYR A 145 -14.18 14.84 23.93
C TYR A 145 -14.42 16.14 24.68
N LYS A 146 -14.50 16.03 26.01
CA LYS A 146 -14.66 17.17 26.92
C LYS A 146 -13.30 17.58 27.46
N TYR A 147 -13.07 18.89 27.58
CA TYR A 147 -11.84 19.37 28.21
C TYR A 147 -11.85 19.07 29.71
N PRO A 148 -10.70 18.71 30.31
CA PRO A 148 -10.57 18.59 31.75
C PRO A 148 -11.02 19.88 32.45
N ALA A 149 -11.56 19.77 33.66
CA ALA A 149 -12.10 20.94 34.38
C ALA A 149 -11.09 22.10 34.52
N ALA A 150 -9.79 21.78 34.64
CA ALA A 150 -8.70 22.76 34.72
C ALA A 150 -8.45 23.57 33.42
N ALA A 151 -8.93 23.09 32.27
CA ALA A 151 -8.75 23.72 30.95
C ALA A 151 -10.06 24.30 30.38
N LYS A 152 -11.17 24.20 31.13
CA LYS A 152 -12.44 24.82 30.75
C LYS A 152 -12.36 26.32 30.98
N ARG A 153 -12.09 27.08 29.93
CA ARG A 153 -12.29 28.53 29.90
C ARG A 153 -13.59 28.84 29.15
N ASP A 154 -13.54 28.83 27.81
CA ASP A 154 -14.69 29.26 26.98
C ASP A 154 -15.42 28.12 26.26
N ALA A 155 -14.83 26.91 26.21
CA ALA A 155 -15.38 25.77 25.50
C ALA A 155 -15.52 24.52 26.40
N VAL A 156 -16.63 23.80 26.23
CA VAL A 156 -16.92 22.56 27.00
C VAL A 156 -16.06 21.37 26.52
N GLY A 157 -15.63 21.39 25.26
CA GLY A 157 -14.89 20.31 24.61
C GLY A 157 -14.62 20.59 23.14
N ALA A 158 -14.18 19.57 22.41
CA ALA A 158 -13.95 19.63 20.98
C ALA A 158 -14.66 18.49 20.24
N LYS A 159 -14.97 18.75 18.97
CA LYS A 159 -15.39 17.76 17.97
C LYS A 159 -14.35 17.75 16.86
N VAL A 160 -13.75 16.60 16.62
CA VAL A 160 -12.76 16.37 15.57
C VAL A 160 -13.48 15.60 14.46
N PHE A 161 -13.36 16.08 13.22
CA PHE A 161 -13.88 15.40 12.04
C PHE A 161 -12.72 14.84 11.24
N PHE A 162 -12.80 13.56 10.90
CA PHE A 162 -11.74 12.87 10.16
C PHE A 162 -12.06 12.86 8.67
N PHE A 163 -11.03 13.12 7.86
CA PHE A 163 -11.09 13.01 6.41
C PHE A 163 -10.07 11.98 5.96
N ARG A 164 -10.49 11.09 5.05
CA ARG A 164 -9.61 10.07 4.48
C ARG A 164 -8.89 10.64 3.27
N CYS A 165 -7.58 10.49 3.25
CA CYS A 165 -6.73 10.77 2.10
C CYS A 165 -5.76 9.62 1.86
N VAL A 166 -5.29 9.49 0.63
CA VAL A 166 -4.25 8.54 0.22
C VAL A 166 -3.02 9.30 -0.25
N LEU A 167 -1.86 8.73 0.02
CA LEU A 167 -0.60 9.27 -0.46
C LEU A 167 -0.45 8.98 -1.96
N LYS A 168 -0.05 9.99 -2.75
CA LYS A 168 0.30 9.78 -4.16
C LYS A 168 1.69 9.18 -4.28
N GLU A 169 1.89 8.37 -5.32
CA GLU A 169 3.19 7.81 -5.69
C GLU A 169 4.26 8.90 -5.84
N GLY A 170 5.49 8.61 -5.40
CA GLY A 170 6.61 9.54 -5.46
C GLY A 170 6.67 10.58 -4.34
N SER A 171 5.78 10.49 -3.34
CA SER A 171 5.89 11.34 -2.15
C SER A 171 7.13 10.96 -1.32
N PRO A 172 7.98 11.93 -0.94
CA PRO A 172 9.18 11.65 -0.17
C PRO A 172 8.83 11.22 1.26
N ASN A 173 9.74 10.48 1.89
CA ASN A 173 9.67 10.19 3.33
C ASN A 173 9.65 11.50 4.12
N VAL A 174 8.66 11.62 5.00
CA VAL A 174 8.49 12.81 5.85
C VAL A 174 9.42 12.67 7.05
N GLY A 175 10.44 13.53 7.13
CA GLY A 175 11.36 13.51 8.27
C GLY A 175 12.13 14.80 8.54
N GLU A 176 12.00 15.83 7.69
CA GLU A 176 12.93 16.98 7.71
C GLU A 176 12.38 18.25 8.37
N LYS A 177 11.10 18.32 8.78
CA LYS A 177 10.56 19.55 9.39
C LYS A 177 9.79 19.29 10.69
N SER A 178 10.35 19.85 11.77
CA SER A 178 9.75 20.33 13.05
C SER A 178 8.87 19.41 13.91
N VAL A 179 8.14 18.43 13.35
CA VAL A 179 7.19 17.58 14.06
C VAL A 179 7.57 16.12 13.85
N LYS A 180 7.62 15.34 14.93
CA LYS A 180 7.87 13.90 14.83
C LYS A 180 6.65 13.21 14.23
N VAL A 181 6.86 12.52 13.12
CA VAL A 181 5.84 11.73 12.44
C VAL A 181 6.15 10.25 12.55
N GLN A 182 5.11 9.43 12.55
CA GLN A 182 5.21 7.98 12.57
C GLN A 182 4.14 7.40 11.67
N TRP A 183 4.53 6.51 10.77
CA TRP A 183 3.61 5.65 10.03
C TRP A 183 3.40 4.41 10.88
N LEU A 184 2.15 4.06 11.22
CA LEU A 184 1.80 2.92 12.07
C LEU A 184 0.81 1.97 11.37
N ASP A 185 0.94 0.67 11.61
CA ASP A 185 -0.09 -0.30 11.21
C ASP A 185 -1.27 -0.30 12.20
N GLN A 186 -2.36 -1.00 11.87
CA GLN A 186 -3.54 -1.03 12.74
C GLN A 186 -3.26 -1.59 14.14
N GLY A 187 -2.34 -2.54 14.26
CA GLY A 187 -1.96 -3.18 15.52
C GLY A 187 -1.12 -2.29 16.43
N GLU A 188 -0.16 -1.54 15.87
CA GLU A 188 0.61 -0.52 16.57
C GLU A 188 -0.26 0.68 16.94
N LEU A 189 -1.21 1.05 16.07
CA LEU A 189 -2.15 2.14 16.32
C LEU A 189 -2.98 1.89 17.59
N ALA A 190 -3.39 0.63 17.83
CA ALA A 190 -4.12 0.22 19.03
C ALA A 190 -3.29 0.42 20.32
N LYS A 191 -1.96 0.30 20.23
CA LYS A 191 -1.04 0.43 21.37
C LYS A 191 -0.68 1.89 21.65
N THR A 192 -0.60 2.71 20.59
CA THR A 192 -0.16 4.11 20.69
C THR A 192 -1.31 5.05 21.05
N LEU A 193 -2.50 4.83 20.48
CA LEU A 193 -3.66 5.69 20.70
C LEU A 193 -4.40 5.33 21.99
N GLN A 194 -5.03 6.33 22.60
CA GLN A 194 -5.93 6.10 23.72
C GLN A 194 -7.16 5.33 23.27
N GLU A 195 -7.60 4.36 24.07
CA GLU A 195 -8.68 3.43 23.72
C GLU A 195 -9.98 4.09 23.18
N PRO A 196 -10.55 5.15 23.79
CA PRO A 196 -11.76 5.79 23.26
C PRO A 196 -11.53 6.47 21.89
N TYR A 197 -10.33 6.98 21.66
CA TYR A 197 -9.97 7.60 20.38
C TYR A 197 -9.73 6.51 19.32
N TYR A 198 -8.99 5.47 19.66
CA TYR A 198 -8.76 4.31 18.78
C TYR A 198 -10.06 3.63 18.35
N ARG A 199 -11.03 3.45 19.26
CA ARG A 199 -12.36 2.89 18.91
C ARG A 199 -13.11 3.73 17.87
N SER A 200 -12.89 5.03 17.83
CA SER A 200 -13.52 5.89 16.82
C SER A 200 -12.76 5.82 15.50
N VAL A 201 -11.44 5.74 15.55
CA VAL A 201 -10.58 5.65 14.35
C VAL A 201 -10.72 4.30 13.65
N SER A 202 -10.68 3.20 14.40
CA SER A 202 -10.79 1.83 13.87
C SER A 202 -12.09 1.56 13.10
N GLN A 203 -13.16 2.33 13.32
CA GLN A 203 -14.42 2.17 12.58
C GLN A 203 -14.33 2.54 11.09
N PHE A 204 -13.37 3.40 10.72
CA PHE A 204 -13.20 3.87 9.34
C PHE A 204 -11.83 3.53 8.73
N LEU A 205 -11.02 2.75 9.46
CA LEU A 205 -9.86 2.08 8.90
C LEU A 205 -10.34 0.78 8.24
N LEU A 206 -9.78 0.49 7.06
CA LEU A 206 -10.06 -0.73 6.30
C LEU A 206 -9.11 -1.81 6.77
#